data_AF-A0A942ESY7-F1
#
_entry.id   AF-A0A942ESY7-F1
#
_cell.length_a   1.000
_cell.length_b   1.000
_cell.length_c   1.000
_cell.angle_alpha   90.00
_cell.angle_beta   90.00
_cell.angle_gamma   90.00
#
_symmetry.space_group_name_H-M   'P 1'
#
loop_
_entity.id
_entity.type
_entity.pdbx_description
1 polymer ?
#
loop_
_entity_poly.entity_id
_entity_poly.type
_entity_poly.pdbx_seq_one_letter_code
_entity_poly.pdbx_strand_id
1 'polypeptide(L)'
;MRKVAGFDELGARFIYSEKNLLWVPALWWYEIANVLVMAQRRKRLTEADRMRLMELYRILPIQTDTTLDADTILRLHTLAMQYNLSAYDAAYLELAQRKGLGLATLDQRLRLAAQQTGVKPAFL
;
A
#
# COMPACT_ATOMS: atom_id res chain seq x y z
N MET A 1 4.44 -8.16 18.31
CA MET A 1 4.94 -8.00 16.93
C MET A 1 5.74 -6.70 16.88
N ARG A 2 7.02 -6.74 16.48
CA ARG A 2 7.89 -5.54 16.43
C ARG A 2 7.36 -4.59 15.34
N LYS A 3 7.12 -3.32 15.69
CA LYS A 3 6.93 -2.23 14.73
C LYS A 3 8.03 -2.34 13.67
N VAL A 4 7.65 -2.42 12.40
CA VAL A 4 8.61 -2.38 11.30
C VAL A 4 9.02 -0.91 11.16
N ALA A 5 10.09 -0.53 11.86
CA ALA A 5 10.59 0.83 11.90
C ALA A 5 10.87 1.34 10.47
N GLY A 6 10.29 2.48 10.10
CA GLY A 6 10.50 3.16 8.81
C GLY A 6 9.26 3.29 7.92
N PHE A 7 8.19 2.52 8.16
CA PHE A 7 6.95 2.62 7.36
C PHE A 7 6.06 3.81 7.73
N ASP A 8 6.15 4.24 9.00
CA ASP A 8 5.31 5.30 9.57
C ASP A 8 5.57 6.68 8.92
N GLU A 9 6.78 6.92 8.39
CA GLU A 9 7.18 8.21 7.80
C GLU A 9 6.87 8.32 6.30
N LEU A 10 6.60 7.20 5.62
CA LEU A 10 6.51 7.15 4.16
C LEU A 10 5.08 6.99 3.62
N GLY A 11 4.07 6.91 4.50
CA GLY A 11 2.66 6.80 4.07
C GLY A 11 2.34 5.49 3.35
N ALA A 12 3.18 4.47 3.51
CA ALA A 12 3.11 3.24 2.75
C ALA A 12 1.83 2.45 3.08
N ARG A 13 1.17 1.97 2.03
CA ARG A 13 -0.06 1.18 2.10
C ARG A 13 0.27 -0.26 1.73
N PHE A 14 -0.23 -1.24 2.49
CA PHE A 14 0.01 -2.65 2.21
C PHE A 14 -1.07 -3.51 2.83
N ILE A 15 -1.09 -4.79 2.44
CA ILE A 15 -2.09 -5.74 2.87
C ILE A 15 -1.37 -6.89 3.59
N TYR A 16 -1.85 -7.26 4.76
CA TYR A 16 -1.12 -8.16 5.67
C TYR A 16 -1.73 -9.56 5.72
N SER A 17 -0.89 -10.60 5.68
CA SER A 17 -1.26 -12.00 5.90
C SER A 17 -0.59 -12.61 7.13
N GLU A 18 -1.18 -13.66 7.70
CA GLU A 18 -0.69 -14.36 8.90
C GLU A 18 0.75 -14.89 8.81
N LYS A 19 1.31 -15.01 7.59
CA LYS A 19 2.70 -15.46 7.34
C LYS A 19 3.73 -14.33 7.30
N ASN A 20 3.43 -13.15 7.84
CA ASN A 20 4.26 -11.93 7.71
C ASN A 20 4.50 -11.47 6.26
N LEU A 21 3.74 -11.94 5.27
CA LEU A 21 3.85 -11.52 3.88
C LEU A 21 3.02 -10.25 3.65
N LEU A 22 3.62 -9.25 2.99
CA LEU A 22 3.00 -7.97 2.64
C LEU A 22 2.57 -7.99 1.17
N TRP A 23 1.27 -7.96 0.92
CA TRP A 23 0.73 -7.83 -0.43
C TRP A 23 0.60 -6.36 -0.82
N VAL A 24 1.03 -6.03 -2.03
CA VAL A 24 0.91 -4.68 -2.60
C VAL A 24 0.45 -4.76 -4.05
N PRO A 25 -0.37 -3.81 -4.55
CA PRO A 25 -0.60 -3.66 -5.97
C PRO A 25 0.68 -3.18 -6.65
N ALA A 26 0.85 -3.45 -7.95
CA ALA A 26 2.01 -2.97 -8.72
C ALA A 26 2.24 -1.45 -8.61
N LEU A 27 1.16 -0.66 -8.42
CA LEU A 27 1.23 0.79 -8.20
C LEU A 27 2.11 1.20 -7.01
N TRP A 28 2.20 0.37 -5.97
CA TRP A 28 2.97 0.67 -4.77
C TRP A 28 4.44 1.00 -5.07
N TRP A 29 5.05 0.32 -6.04
CA TRP A 29 6.43 0.59 -6.44
C TRP A 29 6.61 2.00 -7.00
N TYR A 30 5.62 2.52 -7.72
CA TYR A 30 5.62 3.89 -8.23
C TYR A 30 5.44 4.90 -7.10
N GLU A 31 4.58 4.59 -6.12
CA GLU A 31 4.40 5.43 -4.93
C GLU A 31 5.69 5.54 -4.13
N ILE A 32 6.38 4.41 -3.86
CA ILE A 32 7.67 4.41 -3.16
C ILE A 32 8.74 5.18 -3.94
N ALA A 33 8.87 4.94 -5.25
CA ALA A 33 9.80 5.68 -6.08
C ALA A 33 9.53 7.19 -6.01
N ASN A 34 8.26 7.60 -6.11
CA ASN A 34 7.88 9.01 -6.05
C ASN A 34 8.16 9.62 -4.67
N VAL A 35 7.89 8.91 -3.57
CA VAL A 35 8.22 9.38 -2.21
C VAL A 35 9.71 9.63 -2.07
N LEU A 36 10.56 8.73 -2.56
CA LEU A 36 12.02 8.89 -2.53
C LEU A 36 12.48 10.09 -3.36
N VAL A 37 11.96 10.23 -4.58
CA VAL A 37 12.26 11.37 -5.46
C VAL A 37 11.87 12.69 -4.77
N MET A 38 10.69 12.75 -4.17
CA MET A 38 10.21 13.95 -3.50
C MET A 38 10.99 14.27 -2.23
N ALA A 39 11.40 13.25 -1.47
CA ALA A 39 12.26 13.43 -0.30
C ALA A 39 13.64 13.98 -0.67
N GLN A 40 14.26 13.46 -1.75
CA GLN A 40 15.53 13.99 -2.27
C GLN A 40 15.38 15.43 -2.80
N ARG A 41 14.35 15.72 -3.59
CA ARG A 41 14.08 17.09 -4.09
C ARG A 41 13.89 18.10 -2.97
N ARG A 42 13.28 17.67 -1.86
CA ARG A 42 13.08 18.48 -0.65
C ARG A 42 14.29 18.48 0.29
N LYS A 43 15.43 17.89 -0.12
CA LYS A 43 16.67 17.76 0.67
C LYS A 43 16.48 17.09 2.04
N ARG A 44 15.49 16.19 2.14
CA ARG A 44 15.21 15.40 3.37
C ARG A 44 15.93 14.06 3.41
N LEU A 45 16.56 13.67 2.30
CA LEU A 45 17.13 12.34 2.10
C LEU A 45 18.40 12.47 1.27
N THR A 46 19.53 11.98 1.80
CA THR A 46 20.81 11.98 1.11
C THR A 46 20.95 10.77 0.17
N GLU A 47 21.95 10.78 -0.71
CA GLU A 47 22.28 9.62 -1.54
C GLU A 47 22.48 8.34 -0.72
N ALA A 48 23.18 8.46 0.41
CA ALA A 48 23.46 7.36 1.32
C ALA A 48 22.18 6.82 1.98
N ASP A 49 21.26 7.71 2.39
CA ASP A 49 19.97 7.32 2.94
C ASP A 49 19.14 6.53 1.93
N ARG A 50 19.18 6.94 0.65
CA ARG A 50 18.45 6.23 -0.42
C ARG A 50 18.96 4.80 -0.59
N MET A 51 20.29 4.63 -0.65
CA MET A 51 20.89 3.30 -0.77
C MET A 51 20.52 2.40 0.42
N ARG A 52 20.55 2.96 1.64
CA ARG A 52 20.17 2.23 2.85
C ARG A 52 18.69 1.80 2.84
N LEU A 53 17.80 2.69 2.39
CA LEU A 53 16.37 2.37 2.25
C LEU A 53 16.13 1.28 1.21
N MET A 54 16.85 1.29 0.08
CA MET A 54 16.73 0.22 -0.93
C MET A 54 17.15 -1.14 -0.40
N GLU A 55 18.17 -1.21 0.44
CA GLU A 55 18.57 -2.47 1.08
C GLU A 55 17.50 -2.96 2.07
N LEU A 56 16.88 -2.06 2.83
CA LEU A 56 15.74 -2.40 3.68
C LEU A 56 14.54 -2.90 2.87
N TYR A 57 14.25 -2.31 1.71
CA TYR A 57 13.18 -2.78 0.83
C TYR A 57 13.44 -4.17 0.25
N ARG A 58 14.70 -4.51 -0.04
CA ARG A 58 15.07 -5.84 -0.56
C ARG A 58 14.77 -6.98 0.41
N ILE A 59 14.83 -6.73 1.70
CA ILE A 59 14.63 -7.77 2.74
C ILE A 59 13.19 -7.86 3.22
N LEU A 60 12.31 -6.94 2.79
CA LEU A 60 10.91 -6.98 3.16
C LEU A 60 10.20 -8.09 2.37
N PRO A 61 9.37 -8.90 3.02
CA PRO A 61 8.63 -10.00 2.38
C PRO A 61 7.42 -9.44 1.60
N ILE A 62 7.69 -8.68 0.54
CA ILE A 62 6.69 -8.02 -0.29
C ILE A 62 6.33 -8.94 -1.47
N GLN A 63 5.05 -9.24 -1.60
CA GLN A 63 4.47 -9.89 -2.76
C GLN A 63 3.68 -8.86 -3.58
N THR A 64 4.08 -8.69 -4.83
CA THR A 64 3.35 -7.82 -5.75
C THR A 64 2.21 -8.59 -6.40
N ASP A 65 1.00 -8.04 -6.34
CA ASP A 65 -0.12 -8.49 -7.15
C ASP A 65 -0.06 -7.79 -8.52
N THR A 66 0.07 -8.60 -9.56
CA THR A 66 0.18 -8.15 -10.96
C THR A 66 -1.09 -8.47 -11.75
N THR A 67 -2.18 -8.84 -11.08
CA THR A 67 -3.45 -9.15 -11.74
C THR A 67 -4.10 -7.86 -12.23
N LEU A 68 -4.13 -7.69 -13.55
CA LEU A 68 -4.73 -6.55 -14.24
C LEU A 68 -5.46 -7.08 -15.48
N ASP A 69 -6.77 -7.18 -15.38
CA ASP A 69 -7.68 -7.57 -16.47
C ASP A 69 -8.89 -6.62 -16.52
N ALA A 70 -9.75 -6.80 -17.53
CA ALA A 70 -10.95 -5.97 -17.72
C ALA A 70 -11.88 -6.01 -16.50
N ASP A 71 -12.03 -7.19 -15.88
CA ASP A 71 -12.86 -7.35 -14.69
C ASP A 71 -12.28 -6.60 -13.48
N THR A 72 -10.95 -6.56 -13.38
CA THR A 72 -10.24 -5.78 -12.36
C THR A 72 -10.56 -4.30 -12.55
N ILE A 73 -10.50 -3.77 -13.77
CA ILE A 73 -10.86 -2.37 -14.05
C ILE A 73 -12.29 -2.07 -13.58
N LEU A 74 -13.25 -2.96 -13.84
CA LEU A 74 -14.63 -2.79 -13.41
C LEU A 74 -14.78 -2.81 -11.87
N ARG A 75 -14.07 -3.71 -11.18
CA ARG A 75 -14.05 -3.76 -9.70
C ARG A 75 -13.45 -2.49 -9.12
N LEU A 76 -12.33 -2.01 -9.66
CA LEU A 76 -11.68 -0.76 -9.24
C LEU A 76 -12.61 0.44 -9.43
N HIS A 77 -13.24 0.56 -10.60
CA HIS A 77 -14.20 1.63 -10.87
C HIS A 77 -15.39 1.60 -9.91
N THR A 78 -15.98 0.42 -9.70
CA THR A 78 -17.12 0.24 -8.78
C THR A 78 -16.76 0.68 -7.35
N LEU A 79 -15.63 0.22 -6.83
CA LEU A 79 -15.16 0.60 -5.49
C LEU A 79 -14.82 2.10 -5.41
N ALA A 80 -14.18 2.65 -6.43
CA ALA A 80 -13.85 4.07 -6.50
C ALA A 80 -15.11 4.95 -6.42
N MET A 81 -16.15 4.61 -7.19
CA MET A 81 -17.41 5.35 -7.18
C MET A 81 -18.19 5.15 -5.88
N GLN A 82 -18.29 3.92 -5.39
CA GLN A 82 -19.08 3.60 -4.20
C GLN A 82 -18.51 4.25 -2.92
N TYR A 83 -17.18 4.28 -2.79
CA TYR A 83 -16.50 4.77 -1.58
C TYR A 83 -15.84 6.12 -1.76
N ASN A 84 -16.13 6.81 -2.88
CA ASN A 84 -15.52 8.09 -3.24
C ASN A 84 -13.99 8.05 -3.11
N LEU A 85 -13.37 7.05 -3.73
CA LEU A 85 -11.93 6.81 -3.74
C LEU A 85 -11.35 7.14 -5.12
N SER A 86 -10.04 7.38 -5.19
CA SER A 86 -9.36 7.29 -6.48
C SER A 86 -9.26 5.83 -6.93
N ALA A 87 -9.09 5.56 -8.23
CA ALA A 87 -8.83 4.20 -8.71
C ALA A 87 -7.55 3.59 -8.09
N TYR A 88 -6.59 4.44 -7.72
CA TYR A 88 -5.36 4.07 -7.02
C TYR A 88 -5.63 3.59 -5.60
N ASP A 89 -6.43 4.34 -4.83
CA ASP A 89 -6.84 3.93 -3.48
C ASP A 89 -7.73 2.67 -3.55
N ALA A 90 -8.60 2.59 -4.55
CA ALA A 90 -9.45 1.42 -4.78
C ALA A 90 -8.64 0.15 -5.09
N ALA A 91 -7.44 0.25 -5.68
CA ALA A 91 -6.58 -0.90 -5.93
C ALA A 91 -6.12 -1.58 -4.64
N TYR A 92 -5.85 -0.80 -3.59
CA TYR A 92 -5.55 -1.35 -2.27
C TYR A 92 -6.77 -2.01 -1.63
N LEU A 93 -7.95 -1.39 -1.77
CA LEU A 93 -9.18 -1.94 -1.22
C LEU A 93 -9.59 -3.25 -1.93
N GLU A 94 -9.56 -3.27 -3.26
CA GLU A 94 -9.85 -4.43 -4.09
C GLU A 94 -8.95 -5.61 -3.73
N LEU A 95 -7.64 -5.36 -3.65
CA LEU A 95 -6.67 -6.42 -3.35
C LEU A 95 -6.89 -6.97 -1.93
N ALA A 96 -7.22 -6.10 -0.97
CA ALA A 96 -7.49 -6.52 0.41
C ALA A 96 -8.74 -7.41 0.48
N GLN A 97 -9.81 -7.00 -0.20
CA GLN A 97 -11.05 -7.77 -0.31
C GLN A 97 -10.81 -9.12 -1.01
N ARG A 98 -10.16 -9.11 -2.18
CA ARG A 98 -9.93 -10.31 -2.99
C ARG A 98 -9.05 -11.34 -2.28
N LYS A 99 -8.07 -10.90 -1.48
CA LYS A 99 -7.20 -11.79 -0.70
C LYS A 99 -7.77 -12.15 0.67
N GLY A 100 -8.85 -11.50 1.11
CA GLY A 100 -9.40 -11.69 2.46
C GLY A 100 -8.46 -11.22 3.57
N LEU A 101 -7.67 -10.19 3.30
CA LEU A 101 -6.59 -9.73 4.18
C LEU A 101 -6.89 -8.33 4.74
N GLY A 102 -6.20 -7.97 5.83
CA GLY A 102 -6.34 -6.65 6.42
C GLY A 102 -5.59 -5.58 5.64
N LEU A 103 -6.12 -4.35 5.62
CA LEU A 103 -5.50 -3.20 4.96
C LEU A 103 -4.76 -2.30 5.96
N ALA A 104 -3.47 -2.12 5.73
CA ALA A 104 -2.61 -1.19 6.44
C ALA A 104 -2.49 0.11 5.63
N THR A 105 -2.97 1.22 6.19
CA THR A 105 -2.89 2.54 5.56
C THR A 105 -2.97 3.67 6.57
N LEU A 106 -2.19 4.74 6.35
CA LEU A 106 -2.32 6.00 7.10
C LEU A 106 -3.40 6.93 6.51
N ASP A 107 -3.93 6.59 5.33
CA ASP A 107 -5.01 7.35 4.70
C ASP A 107 -6.35 7.06 5.39
N GLN A 108 -6.93 8.10 6.00
CA GLN A 108 -8.18 7.99 6.75
C GLN A 108 -9.37 7.63 5.85
N ARG A 109 -9.44 8.17 4.63
CA ARG A 109 -10.56 7.91 3.70
C ARG A 109 -10.54 6.44 3.26
N LEU A 110 -9.37 5.93 2.90
CA LEU A 110 -9.20 4.53 2.53
C LEU A 110 -9.47 3.59 3.72
N ARG A 111 -9.08 3.99 4.94
CA ARG A 111 -9.37 3.22 6.16
C ARG A 111 -10.87 3.09 6.43
N LEU A 112 -11.62 4.19 6.27
CA LEU A 112 -13.08 4.18 6.42
C LEU A 112 -13.74 3.27 5.38
N ALA A 113 -13.31 3.35 4.11
CA ALA A 113 -13.80 2.46 3.06
C ALA A 113 -13.51 0.98 3.34
N ALA A 114 -12.33 0.66 3.87
CA ALA A 114 -11.99 -0.70 4.30
C ALA A 114 -12.94 -1.21 5.40
N GLN A 115 -13.24 -0.38 6.40
CA GLN A 115 -14.18 -0.75 7.46
C GLN A 115 -15.60 -0.99 6.92
N GLN A 116 -16.07 -0.14 6.01
CA GLN A 116 -17.40 -0.27 5.40
C GLN A 116 -17.54 -1.52 4.53
N THR A 117 -16.44 -2.06 4.01
CA THR A 117 -16.39 -3.27 3.20
C THR A 117 -16.08 -4.54 3.99
N GLY A 118 -15.94 -4.46 5.31
CA GLY A 118 -15.57 -5.58 6.16
C GLY A 118 -14.08 -5.95 6.12
N VAL A 119 -13.25 -5.16 5.43
CA VAL A 119 -11.79 -5.29 5.45
C VAL A 119 -11.26 -4.74 6.77
N LYS A 120 -10.56 -5.58 7.54
CA LYS A 120 -10.01 -5.18 8.84
C LYS A 120 -8.80 -4.24 8.65
N PRO A 121 -8.66 -3.18 9.45
CA PRO A 121 -7.41 -2.44 9.53
C PRO A 121 -6.29 -3.36 10.02
N ALA A 122 -5.16 -3.40 9.31
CA ALA A 122 -4.00 -4.21 9.71
C ALA A 122 -3.10 -3.50 10.75
N PHE A 123 -3.41 -2.26 11.13
CA PHE A 123 -2.76 -1.52 12.21
C PHE A 123 -3.77 -0.93 13.18
N LEU A 124 -3.96 -1.61 14.31
CA LEU A 124 -4.26 -1.06 15.64
C LEU A 124 -3.65 -1.99 16.69
#